data_AF-A0A355B869-F1
#
_entry.id   AF-A0A355B869-F1
#
_cell.length_a   1.000
_cell.length_b   1.000
_cell.length_c   1.000
_cell.angle_alpha   90.00
_cell.angle_beta   90.00
_cell.angle_gamma   90.00
#
_symmetry.space_group_name_H-M   'P 1'
#
loop_
_entity.id
_entity.type
_entity.pdbx_description
1 polymer ?
#
loop_
_entity_poly.entity_id
_entity_poly.type
_entity_poly.pdbx_seq_one_letter_code
_entity_poly.pdbx_strand_id
1 'polypeptide(L)'
;MIQRRLHFMMRAQRCHPGPAAFRVRGAARAGRSPMENPIESGGAPLAENPHYISNLQKEYGFFADMQDDEIYQFLRLCHRESFKAGEEIFSEGDQADTFFLILSGEIVITAGDQEFSRLKSGYIFGEMGILEHVPRNASARAVMDSDVFSISRNILATQVPALGFKIACNLAVQLSNKLRLADEQLKQMGQSGS
;
A
#
# COMPACT_ATOMS: atom_id res chain seq x y z
N MET A 1 -17.98 12.51 -17.14
CA MET A 1 -16.99 12.13 -16.11
C MET A 1 -16.11 10.92 -16.50
N ILE A 2 -16.50 10.08 -17.46
CA ILE A 2 -15.69 8.95 -17.98
C ILE A 2 -14.41 9.40 -18.72
N GLN A 3 -14.39 10.59 -19.32
CA GLN A 3 -13.18 11.12 -19.96
C GLN A 3 -12.01 11.38 -18.99
N ARG A 4 -12.21 11.44 -17.67
CA ARG A 4 -11.16 11.82 -16.70
C ARG A 4 -10.33 10.65 -16.17
N ARG A 5 -10.88 9.43 -16.13
CA ARG A 5 -10.16 8.24 -15.66
C ARG A 5 -9.24 7.66 -16.75
N LEU A 6 -9.67 7.72 -18.02
CA LEU A 6 -8.83 7.39 -19.17
C LEU A 6 -7.75 8.45 -19.45
N HIS A 7 -8.03 9.73 -19.16
CA HIS A 7 -7.03 10.80 -19.31
C HIS A 7 -5.81 10.61 -18.41
N PHE A 8 -5.98 9.94 -17.27
CA PHE A 8 -4.90 9.65 -16.34
C PHE A 8 -4.00 8.52 -16.86
N MET A 9 -4.57 7.39 -17.32
CA MET A 9 -3.80 6.29 -17.92
C MET A 9 -3.09 6.70 -19.23
N MET A 10 -3.65 7.63 -20.01
CA MET A 10 -3.08 8.03 -21.31
C MET A 10 -2.07 9.19 -21.24
N ARG A 11 -1.98 9.94 -20.13
CA ARG A 11 -0.98 11.02 -19.97
C ARG A 11 0.41 10.54 -19.54
N ALA A 12 0.53 9.30 -19.04
CA ALA A 12 1.82 8.71 -18.66
C ALA A 12 2.74 8.37 -19.87
N GLN A 13 2.27 8.51 -21.12
CA GLN A 13 3.02 8.10 -22.33
C GLN A 13 3.81 9.22 -23.03
N ARG A 14 4.00 10.40 -22.43
CA ARG A 14 4.90 11.42 -22.98
C ARG A 14 5.92 11.91 -21.95
N CYS A 15 6.86 11.03 -21.61
CA CYS A 15 8.13 11.44 -21.02
C CYS A 15 9.12 11.82 -22.14
N HIS A 16 9.33 13.12 -22.35
CA HIS A 16 10.54 13.63 -23.03
C HIS A 16 11.60 13.96 -21.97
N PRO A 17 12.89 13.65 -22.18
CA PRO A 17 13.93 14.07 -21.26
C PRO A 17 14.38 15.50 -21.62
N GLY A 18 14.28 16.42 -20.66
CA GLY A 18 14.86 17.76 -20.74
C GLY A 18 15.41 18.15 -19.36
N PRO A 19 16.61 18.75 -19.26
CA PRO A 19 17.29 18.92 -17.99
C PRO A 19 16.74 20.16 -17.28
N ALA A 20 15.89 19.95 -16.29
CA ALA A 20 15.59 20.96 -15.29
C ALA A 20 16.00 20.43 -13.93
N ALA A 21 17.07 21.00 -13.39
CA ALA A 21 17.52 20.81 -12.03
C ALA A 21 16.36 21.15 -11.08
N PHE A 22 15.56 20.15 -10.72
CA PHE A 22 14.48 20.32 -9.75
C PHE A 22 15.12 20.30 -8.36
N ARG A 23 15.13 21.48 -7.75
CA ARG A 23 15.66 21.74 -6.42
C ARG A 23 14.87 20.89 -5.42
N VAL A 24 15.52 19.87 -4.88
CA VAL A 24 15.04 19.05 -3.77
C VAL A 24 14.70 19.99 -2.61
N ARG A 25 13.41 20.30 -2.42
CA ARG A 25 12.93 20.72 -1.10
C ARG A 25 12.87 19.44 -0.29
N GLY A 26 13.96 19.18 0.42
CA GLY A 26 13.97 18.22 1.50
C GLY A 26 12.97 18.69 2.54
N ALA A 27 11.74 18.19 2.48
CA ALA A 27 10.93 18.05 3.65
C ALA A 27 11.60 16.95 4.46
N ALA A 28 12.57 17.36 5.29
CA ALA A 28 13.05 16.55 6.39
C ALA A 28 11.80 16.07 7.14
N ARG A 29 11.61 14.75 7.19
CA ARG A 29 10.62 14.12 8.06
C ARG A 29 10.88 14.65 9.47
N ALA A 30 10.08 15.61 9.91
CA ALA A 30 10.20 16.17 11.25
C ALA A 30 9.78 15.06 12.23
N GLY A 31 10.77 14.39 12.82
CA GLY A 31 10.67 13.86 14.17
C GLY A 31 9.79 12.64 14.41
N ARG A 32 9.70 11.68 13.49
CA ARG A 32 9.36 10.31 13.90
C ARG A 32 10.64 9.50 13.99
N SER A 33 11.14 9.28 15.21
CA SER A 33 11.98 8.11 15.46
C SER A 33 11.21 6.90 14.93
N PRO A 34 11.85 5.94 14.23
CA PRO A 34 11.21 4.66 13.97
C PRO A 34 10.74 4.16 15.34
N MET A 35 9.43 4.06 15.55
CA MET A 35 8.95 3.39 16.75
C MET A 35 9.45 1.96 16.59
N GLU A 36 10.35 1.56 17.49
CA GLU A 36 11.10 0.31 17.45
C GLU A 36 10.21 -0.83 16.97
N ASN A 37 10.76 -1.66 16.09
CA ASN A 37 10.15 -2.94 15.77
C ASN A 37 9.68 -3.59 17.09
N PRO A 38 8.41 -3.98 17.24
CA PRO A 38 7.93 -4.68 18.45
C PRO A 38 8.67 -5.99 18.75
N ILE A 39 9.61 -6.37 17.87
CA ILE A 39 10.54 -7.48 17.98
C ILE A 39 11.64 -7.21 19.04
N GLU A 40 11.97 -5.94 19.35
CA GLU A 40 13.18 -5.62 20.14
C GLU A 40 13.01 -5.44 21.66
N SER A 41 11.80 -5.56 22.22
CA SER A 41 11.59 -5.39 23.67
C SER A 41 11.23 -6.68 24.42
N GLY A 42 12.27 -7.41 24.86
CA GLY A 42 12.29 -8.12 26.16
C GLY A 42 11.43 -9.37 26.37
N GLY A 43 10.80 -9.92 25.34
CA GLY A 43 10.15 -11.23 25.33
C GLY A 43 10.34 -11.87 23.94
N ALA A 44 10.06 -13.16 23.77
CA ALA A 44 10.10 -13.78 22.44
C ALA A 44 9.31 -12.88 21.46
N PRO A 45 9.87 -12.52 20.28
CA PRO A 45 9.20 -11.62 19.35
C PRO A 45 7.75 -12.04 19.14
N LEU A 46 6.80 -11.11 19.08
CA LEU A 46 5.39 -11.44 18.78
C LEU A 46 5.24 -12.30 17.50
N ALA A 47 6.21 -12.19 16.59
CA ALA A 47 6.34 -13.06 15.42
C ALA A 47 6.48 -14.56 15.79
N GLU A 48 7.20 -14.90 16.87
CA GLU A 48 7.47 -16.26 17.40
C GLU A 48 6.32 -16.89 18.17
N ASN A 49 5.18 -16.21 18.25
CA ASN A 49 3.97 -16.80 18.81
C ASN A 49 3.17 -17.53 17.71
N PRO A 50 3.05 -18.87 17.73
CA PRO A 50 2.29 -19.62 16.72
C PRO A 50 0.83 -19.18 16.60
N HIS A 51 0.24 -18.69 17.70
CA HIS A 51 -1.14 -18.20 17.70
C HIS A 51 -1.27 -16.91 16.91
N TYR A 52 -0.24 -16.06 16.89
CA TYR A 52 -0.24 -14.81 16.13
C TYR A 52 -0.24 -15.07 14.63
N ILE A 53 0.63 -15.98 14.16
CA ILE A 53 0.70 -16.37 12.74
C ILE A 53 -0.61 -17.02 12.28
N SER A 54 -1.14 -17.95 13.08
CA SER A 54 -2.44 -18.57 12.76
C SER A 54 -3.56 -17.55 12.64
N ASN A 55 -3.56 -16.50 13.46
CA ASN A 55 -4.55 -15.43 13.35
C ASN A 55 -4.34 -14.59 12.08
N LEU A 56 -3.09 -14.27 11.71
CA LEU A 56 -2.80 -13.54 10.48
C LEU A 56 -3.30 -14.28 9.23
N GLN A 57 -3.08 -15.59 9.14
CA GLN A 57 -3.59 -16.41 8.02
C GLN A 57 -5.12 -16.45 7.94
N LYS A 58 -5.80 -16.44 9.09
CA LYS A 58 -7.27 -16.48 9.16
C LYS A 58 -7.90 -15.13 8.85
N GLU A 59 -7.28 -14.04 9.31
CA GLU A 59 -7.85 -12.69 9.20
C GLU A 59 -7.55 -12.05 7.84
N TYR A 60 -6.35 -12.28 7.27
CA TYR A 60 -5.92 -11.60 6.07
C TYR A 60 -5.63 -12.60 4.95
N GLY A 61 -6.44 -12.55 3.89
CA GLY A 61 -6.22 -13.37 2.69
C GLY A 61 -4.83 -13.19 2.07
N PHE A 62 -4.15 -12.08 2.35
CA PHE A 62 -2.75 -11.85 1.99
C PHE A 62 -1.80 -12.97 2.45
N PHE A 63 -2.03 -13.52 3.65
CA PHE A 63 -1.19 -14.57 4.23
C PHE A 63 -1.69 -15.98 3.96
N ALA A 64 -2.84 -16.16 3.30
CA ALA A 64 -3.51 -17.47 3.18
C ALA A 64 -2.62 -18.54 2.50
N ASP A 65 -1.81 -18.13 1.52
CA ASP A 65 -0.95 -19.03 0.75
C ASP A 65 0.51 -19.05 1.27
N MET A 66 0.76 -18.42 2.42
CA MET A 66 2.08 -18.34 3.05
C MET A 66 2.21 -19.36 4.19
N GLN A 67 3.30 -20.12 4.18
CA GLN A 67 3.72 -20.99 5.26
C GLN A 67 4.21 -20.16 6.45
N ASP A 68 4.23 -20.77 7.63
CA ASP A 68 4.60 -20.08 8.86
C ASP A 68 5.98 -19.42 8.75
N ASP A 69 6.98 -20.12 8.21
CA ASP A 69 8.34 -19.61 8.02
C ASP A 69 8.42 -18.42 7.05
N GLU A 70 7.55 -18.39 6.03
CA GLU A 70 7.42 -17.24 5.12
C GLU A 70 6.75 -16.05 5.80
N ILE A 71 5.76 -16.28 6.66
CA ILE A 71 5.13 -15.24 7.47
C ILE A 71 6.13 -14.70 8.50
N TYR A 72 6.92 -15.57 9.11
CA TYR A 72 8.04 -15.18 9.97
C TYR A 72 9.03 -14.27 9.24
N GLN A 73 9.41 -14.64 8.02
CA GLN A 73 10.28 -13.82 7.19
C GLN A 73 9.64 -12.48 6.87
N PHE A 74 8.36 -12.46 6.49
CA PHE A 74 7.61 -11.23 6.24
C PHE A 74 7.62 -10.31 7.46
N LEU A 75 7.31 -10.83 8.65
CA LEU A 75 7.24 -10.05 9.89
C LEU A 75 8.59 -9.46 10.31
N ARG A 76 9.71 -10.09 9.92
CA ARG A 76 11.05 -9.53 10.15
C ARG A 76 11.42 -8.41 9.17
N LEU A 77 10.76 -8.35 8.03
CA LEU A 77 11.08 -7.43 6.93
C LEU A 77 10.10 -6.26 6.81
N CYS A 78 8.94 -6.34 7.47
CA CYS A 78 7.99 -5.25 7.56
C CYS A 78 8.14 -4.48 8.89
N HIS A 79 7.53 -3.31 8.96
CA HIS A 79 7.36 -2.57 10.20
C HIS A 79 5.87 -2.37 10.48
N ARG A 80 5.46 -2.48 11.74
CA ARG A 80 4.10 -2.12 12.13
C ARG A 80 4.06 -0.63 12.46
N GLU A 81 3.15 0.09 11.83
CA GLU A 81 2.96 1.52 12.05
C GLU A 81 1.50 1.81 12.43
N SER A 82 1.31 2.74 13.36
CA SER A 82 -0.01 3.19 13.82
C SER A 82 -0.21 4.65 13.43
N PHE A 83 -1.40 4.96 12.90
CA PHE A 83 -1.80 6.29 12.47
C PHE A 83 -3.07 6.70 13.21
N LYS A 84 -3.11 7.93 13.71
CA LYS A 84 -4.32 8.51 14.29
C LYS A 84 -5.30 8.97 13.22
N ALA A 85 -6.58 9.04 13.58
CA ALA A 85 -7.60 9.62 12.70
C ALA A 85 -7.17 10.99 12.16
N GLY A 86 -7.21 11.15 10.84
CA GLY A 86 -6.79 12.36 10.13
C GLY A 86 -5.31 12.42 9.77
N GLU A 87 -4.46 11.51 10.24
CA GLU A 87 -3.03 11.51 9.90
C GLU A 87 -2.79 11.10 8.45
N GLU A 88 -1.96 11.87 7.77
CA GLU A 88 -1.48 11.56 6.43
C GLU A 88 -0.35 10.53 6.50
N ILE A 89 -0.44 9.53 5.63
CA ILE A 89 0.51 8.41 5.53
C ILE A 89 1.55 8.71 4.46
N PHE A 90 1.11 9.25 3.32
CA PHE A 90 1.95 9.83 2.29
C PHE A 90 1.14 10.81 1.42
N SER A 91 1.83 11.72 0.75
CA SER A 91 1.23 12.71 -0.14
C SER A 91 1.42 12.33 -1.61
N GLU A 92 0.53 12.82 -2.47
CA GLU A 92 0.73 12.82 -3.93
C GLU A 92 2.06 13.51 -4.29
N GLY A 93 2.82 12.88 -5.20
CA GLY A 93 4.14 13.36 -5.63
C GLY A 93 5.31 12.86 -4.78
N ASP A 94 5.07 12.22 -3.62
CA ASP A 94 6.14 11.65 -2.81
C ASP A 94 6.87 10.51 -3.55
N GLN A 95 8.14 10.30 -3.21
CA GLN A 95 8.86 9.10 -3.66
C GLN A 95 8.18 7.84 -3.14
N ALA A 96 8.05 6.82 -4.00
CA ALA A 96 7.43 5.56 -3.65
C ALA A 96 8.49 4.47 -3.47
N ASP A 97 8.85 4.19 -2.22
CA ASP A 97 9.77 3.12 -1.80
C ASP A 97 9.12 2.03 -0.92
N THR A 98 7.91 2.31 -0.42
CA THR A 98 7.17 1.49 0.55
C THR A 98 5.72 1.31 0.11
N PHE A 99 5.12 0.15 0.37
CA PHE A 99 3.68 -0.09 0.28
C PHE A 99 3.16 -0.66 1.61
N PHE A 100 1.84 -0.72 1.77
CA PHE A 100 1.26 -0.94 3.08
C PHE A 100 0.13 -1.97 3.05
N LEU A 101 0.08 -2.86 4.03
CA LEU A 101 -1.06 -3.75 4.30
C LEU A 101 -1.84 -3.21 5.50
N ILE A 102 -3.13 -2.97 5.35
CA ILE A 102 -3.98 -2.49 6.44
C ILE A 102 -4.31 -3.64 7.38
N LEU A 103 -3.97 -3.50 8.66
CA LEU A 103 -4.31 -4.45 9.72
C LEU A 103 -5.67 -4.09 10.34
N SER A 104 -5.84 -2.81 10.66
CA SER A 104 -7.08 -2.30 11.26
C SER A 104 -7.36 -0.88 10.80
N GLY A 105 -8.61 -0.45 10.92
CA GLY A 105 -9.04 0.90 10.55
C GLY A 105 -9.43 1.05 9.08
N GLU A 106 -9.36 2.29 8.60
CA GLU A 106 -9.78 2.67 7.26
C GLU A 106 -8.90 3.80 6.72
N ILE A 107 -8.47 3.65 5.47
CA ILE A 107 -7.56 4.56 4.77
C ILE A 107 -8.29 5.13 3.55
N VAL A 108 -8.28 6.45 3.43
CA VAL A 108 -8.82 7.14 2.26
C VAL A 108 -7.70 7.50 1.29
N ILE A 109 -7.94 7.27 0.00
CA ILE A 109 -7.04 7.63 -1.10
C ILE A 109 -7.63 8.81 -1.86
N THR A 110 -6.86 9.90 -1.99
CA THR A 110 -7.30 11.16 -2.60
C THR A 110 -6.27 11.67 -3.61
N ALA A 111 -6.70 12.33 -4.69
CA ALA A 111 -5.80 13.14 -5.53
C ALA A 111 -6.41 14.53 -5.69
N GLY A 112 -5.67 15.55 -5.24
CA GLY A 112 -6.24 16.85 -4.88
C GLY A 112 -7.44 16.70 -3.93
N ASP A 113 -8.55 17.37 -4.24
CA ASP A 113 -9.79 17.35 -3.43
C ASP A 113 -10.69 16.14 -3.71
N GLN A 114 -10.32 15.26 -4.63
CA GLN A 114 -11.16 14.14 -5.04
C GLN A 114 -10.80 12.85 -4.29
N GLU A 115 -11.79 12.26 -3.62
CA GLU A 115 -11.71 10.92 -3.05
C GLU A 115 -11.88 9.84 -4.13
N PHE A 116 -10.92 8.90 -4.21
CA PHE A 116 -10.94 7.80 -5.18
C PHE A 116 -11.39 6.49 -4.57
N SER A 117 -10.99 6.21 -3.33
CA SER A 117 -11.32 4.96 -2.66
C SER A 117 -11.14 5.06 -1.15
N ARG A 118 -11.88 4.20 -0.45
CA ARG A 118 -11.70 3.88 0.98
C ARG A 118 -11.33 2.42 1.10
N LEU A 119 -10.23 2.15 1.77
CA LEU A 119 -9.64 0.83 1.91
C LEU A 119 -9.66 0.44 3.37
N LYS A 120 -10.02 -0.82 3.64
CA LYS A 120 -10.14 -1.38 4.99
C LYS A 120 -9.07 -2.44 5.22
N SER A 121 -9.07 -2.99 6.44
CA SER A 121 -8.29 -4.18 6.82
C SER A 121 -8.24 -5.25 5.71
N GLY A 122 -7.05 -5.79 5.47
CA GLY A 122 -6.76 -6.78 4.42
C GLY A 122 -6.37 -6.20 3.06
N TYR A 123 -6.61 -4.91 2.80
CA TYR A 123 -6.22 -4.28 1.54
C TYR A 123 -4.78 -3.77 1.57
N ILE A 124 -4.12 -3.87 0.42
CA ILE A 124 -2.85 -3.22 0.15
C ILE A 124 -3.09 -1.89 -0.58
N PHE A 125 -2.28 -0.90 -0.18
CA PHE A 125 -2.24 0.42 -0.82
C PHE A 125 -0.82 0.95 -0.97
N GLY A 126 -0.68 1.96 -1.82
CA GLY A 126 0.62 2.55 -2.16
C GLY A 126 1.46 1.70 -3.12
N GLU A 127 0.88 0.64 -3.69
CA GLU A 127 1.53 -0.31 -4.58
C GLU A 127 1.81 0.22 -5.99
N MET A 128 1.13 1.29 -6.42
CA MET A 128 1.26 1.77 -7.81
C MET A 128 2.63 2.40 -8.08
N GLY A 129 3.08 3.35 -7.26
CA GLY A 129 4.35 4.06 -7.48
C GLY A 129 5.59 3.15 -7.37
N ILE A 130 5.66 2.33 -6.31
CA ILE A 130 5.57 0.88 -6.45
C ILE A 130 6.04 0.21 -7.75
N LEU A 131 5.09 -0.52 -8.32
CA LEU A 131 5.21 -1.36 -9.49
C LEU A 131 5.64 -0.55 -10.73
N GLU A 132 5.18 0.69 -10.87
CA GLU A 132 5.44 1.55 -12.04
C GLU A 132 6.77 2.31 -11.98
N HIS A 133 7.46 2.32 -10.82
CA HIS A 133 8.70 3.06 -10.61
C HIS A 133 8.53 4.58 -10.82
N VAL A 134 7.42 5.11 -10.31
CA VAL A 134 7.05 6.53 -10.37
C VAL A 134 6.69 7.07 -8.98
N PRO A 135 6.64 8.40 -8.77
CA PRO A 135 6.14 9.00 -7.54
C PRO A 135 4.69 8.58 -7.19
N ARG A 136 4.23 8.89 -5.98
CA ARG A 136 2.84 8.64 -5.55
C ARG A 136 1.86 9.38 -6.46
N ASN A 137 0.92 8.65 -7.03
CA ASN A 137 -0.14 9.17 -7.90
C ASN A 137 -1.35 9.75 -7.13
N ALA A 138 -1.36 9.61 -5.79
CA ALA A 138 -2.42 10.04 -4.88
C ALA A 138 -1.85 10.15 -3.46
N SER A 139 -2.54 10.87 -2.58
CA SER A 139 -2.31 10.88 -1.13
C SER A 139 -3.09 9.76 -0.44
N ALA A 140 -2.61 9.34 0.73
CA ALA A 140 -3.29 8.40 1.62
C ALA A 140 -3.38 8.97 3.03
N ARG A 141 -4.56 8.89 3.64
CA ARG A 141 -4.82 9.40 5.00
C ARG A 141 -5.66 8.41 5.80
N ALA A 142 -5.35 8.25 7.08
CA ALA A 142 -6.19 7.48 8.00
C ALA A 142 -7.48 8.25 8.32
N VAL A 143 -8.66 7.64 8.13
CA VAL A 143 -9.94 8.29 8.50
C VAL A 143 -10.35 7.99 9.94
N MET A 144 -9.75 6.95 10.52
CA MET A 144 -9.86 6.54 11.91
C MET A 144 -8.51 6.01 12.39
N ASP A 145 -8.35 5.76 13.69
CA ASP A 145 -7.17 5.09 14.21
C ASP A 145 -6.95 3.76 13.46
N SER A 146 -5.76 3.62 12.87
CA SER A 146 -5.46 2.55 11.91
C SER A 146 -4.06 1.99 12.17
N ASP A 147 -3.94 0.67 12.09
CA ASP A 147 -2.65 -0.02 12.08
C ASP A 147 -2.35 -0.59 10.69
N VAL A 148 -1.10 -0.49 10.27
CA VAL A 148 -0.62 -1.05 9.01
C VAL A 148 0.69 -1.79 9.19
N PHE A 149 0.98 -2.74 8.30
CA PHE A 149 2.37 -3.10 8.01
C PHE A 149 2.88 -2.24 6.87
N SER A 150 4.04 -1.60 7.06
CA SER A 150 4.81 -0.96 6.00
C SER A 150 5.89 -1.91 5.47
N ILE A 151 5.98 -1.97 4.15
CA ILE A 151 6.74 -3.01 3.45
C ILE A 151 7.59 -2.34 2.36
N SER A 152 8.90 -2.47 2.48
CA SER A 152 9.83 -1.93 1.49
C SER A 152 9.70 -2.67 0.15
N ARG A 153 9.80 -1.93 -0.95
CA ARG A 153 9.91 -2.48 -2.32
C ARG A 153 10.96 -3.59 -2.43
N ASN A 154 12.04 -3.52 -1.65
CA ASN A 154 13.17 -4.44 -1.75
C ASN A 154 12.79 -5.91 -1.47
N ILE A 155 11.72 -6.14 -0.70
CA ILE A 155 11.20 -7.50 -0.43
C ILE A 155 10.76 -8.21 -1.72
N LEU A 156 10.27 -7.45 -2.71
CA LEU A 156 9.76 -7.99 -3.97
C LEU A 156 10.88 -8.50 -4.88
N ALA A 157 12.08 -7.93 -4.79
CA ALA A 157 13.12 -8.13 -5.79
C ALA A 157 14.35 -8.91 -5.30
N THR A 158 14.73 -8.80 -4.02
CA THR A 158 16.11 -9.14 -3.63
C THR A 158 16.27 -9.95 -2.35
N GLN A 159 15.38 -9.82 -1.38
CA GLN A 159 15.62 -10.38 -0.05
C GLN A 159 15.16 -11.83 0.09
N VAL A 160 13.97 -12.15 -0.44
CA VAL A 160 13.38 -13.50 -0.33
C VAL A 160 12.54 -13.77 -1.58
N PRO A 161 13.11 -14.36 -2.66
CA PRO A 161 12.42 -14.48 -3.95
C PRO A 161 11.08 -15.21 -3.90
N ALA A 162 10.97 -16.28 -3.10
CA ALA A 162 9.72 -17.04 -2.95
C ALA A 162 8.62 -16.20 -2.27
N LEU A 163 8.95 -15.50 -1.18
CA LEU A 163 8.02 -14.59 -0.50
C LEU A 163 7.65 -13.41 -1.41
N GLY A 164 8.62 -12.80 -2.08
CA GLY A 164 8.39 -11.72 -3.03
C GLY A 164 7.40 -12.11 -4.14
N PHE A 165 7.51 -13.33 -4.67
CA PHE A 165 6.56 -13.87 -5.65
C PHE A 165 5.14 -13.98 -5.08
N LYS A 166 4.98 -14.50 -3.86
CA LYS A 166 3.66 -14.60 -3.20
C LYS A 166 3.04 -13.24 -2.92
N ILE A 167 3.85 -12.26 -2.50
CA ILE A 167 3.40 -10.88 -2.34
C ILE A 167 2.96 -10.30 -3.69
N ALA A 168 3.73 -10.53 -4.75
CA ALA A 168 3.38 -10.07 -6.10
C ALA A 168 2.08 -10.70 -6.63
N CYS A 169 1.87 -12.01 -6.40
CA CYS A 169 0.61 -12.68 -6.73
C CYS A 169 -0.57 -12.07 -5.98
N ASN A 170 -0.42 -11.81 -4.69
CA ASN A 170 -1.45 -11.12 -3.89
C ASN A 170 -1.77 -9.73 -4.43
N LEU A 171 -0.76 -8.94 -4.77
CA LEU A 171 -0.94 -7.64 -5.42
C LEU A 171 -1.71 -7.78 -6.74
N ALA A 172 -1.35 -8.74 -7.57
CA ALA A 172 -2.02 -8.99 -8.85
C ALA A 172 -3.52 -9.34 -8.67
N VAL A 173 -3.84 -10.19 -7.68
CA VAL A 173 -5.24 -10.53 -7.34
C VAL A 173 -6.00 -9.29 -6.87
N GLN A 174 -5.42 -8.49 -5.98
CA GLN A 174 -6.08 -7.28 -5.49
C GLN A 174 -6.31 -6.24 -6.61
N LEU A 175 -5.32 -6.02 -7.48
CA LEU A 175 -5.46 -5.13 -8.62
C LEU A 175 -6.53 -5.64 -9.61
N SER A 176 -6.59 -6.95 -9.86
CA SER A 176 -7.64 -7.56 -10.68
C SER A 176 -9.04 -7.32 -10.11
N ASN A 177 -9.20 -7.47 -8.78
CA ASN A 177 -10.46 -7.19 -8.10
C ASN A 177 -10.84 -5.70 -8.17
N LYS A 178 -9.87 -4.79 -7.95
CA LYS A 178 -10.09 -3.33 -8.11
C LYS A 178 -10.55 -2.99 -9.54
N LEU A 179 -9.95 -3.61 -10.56
CA LEU A 179 -10.34 -3.40 -11.96
C LEU A 179 -11.76 -3.90 -12.25
N ARG A 180 -12.12 -5.10 -11.79
CA ARG A 180 -13.46 -5.68 -11.96
C ARG A 180 -14.54 -4.78 -11.36
N LEU A 181 -14.32 -4.30 -10.13
CA LEU A 181 -15.24 -3.40 -9.45
C LEU A 181 -15.37 -2.05 -10.18
N ALA A 182 -14.25 -1.53 -10.71
CA ALA A 182 -14.28 -0.32 -11.51
C ALA A 182 -15.09 -0.49 -12.81
N ASP A 183 -14.96 -1.63 -13.49
CA ASP A 183 -15.71 -1.94 -14.71
C ASP A 183 -17.22 -2.08 -14.46
N GLU A 184 -17.60 -2.70 -13.34
CA GLU A 184 -19.01 -2.85 -12.93
C GLU A 184 -19.66 -1.49 -12.67
N GLN A 185 -18.96 -0.57 -11.99
CA GLN A 185 -19.43 0.79 -11.76
C GLN A 185 -19.66 1.55 -13.08
N LEU A 186 -18.74 1.40 -14.05
CA LEU A 186 -18.88 2.04 -15.35
C LEU A 186 -20.11 1.52 -16.12
N LYS A 187 -20.40 0.21 -16.05
CA LYS A 187 -21.60 -0.38 -16.68
C LYS A 187 -22.89 0.16 -16.08
N GLN A 188 -22.96 0.30 -14.75
CA GLN A 188 -24.14 0.84 -14.06
C GLN A 188 -24.40 2.30 -14.43
N MET A 189 -23.34 3.13 -14.53
CA MET A 189 -23.47 4.53 -14.94
C MET A 189 -23.94 4.69 -16.40
N GLY A 190 -23.62 3.74 -17.28
CA GLY A 190 -24.09 3.73 -18.67
C GLY A 190 -25.58 3.38 -18.83
N GLN A 191 -26.18 2.70 -17.85
CA GLN A 191 -27.59 2.28 -17.89
C GLN A 191 -28.54 3.32 -17.29
N SER A 192 -28.08 4.19 -16.38
CA SER A 192 -28.90 5.25 -15.79
C SER A 192 -29.05 6.52 -16.64
N GLY A 193 -28.43 6.55 -17.83
CA GLY A 193 -28.46 7.68 -18.75
C GLY A 193 -29.27 7.45 -20.03
N SER A 194 -30.11 6.41 -20.07
CA SER A 194 -30.97 6.08 -21.21
C SER A 194 -32.46 6.11 -20.87
#